data_AF-A0A0M3K199-F1
#
_entry.id   AF-A0A0M3K199-F1
#
_cell.length_a   1.000
_cell.length_b   1.000
_cell.length_c   1.000
_cell.angle_alpha   90.00
_cell.angle_beta   90.00
_cell.angle_gamma   90.00
#
_symmetry.space_group_name_H-M   'P 1'
#
loop_
_entity.id
_entity.type
_entity.pdbx_description
1 polymer ?
#
loop_
_entity_poly.entity_id
_entity_poly.type
_entity_poly.pdbx_seq_one_letter_code
_entity_poly.pdbx_strand_id
1 'polypeptide(L)'
;MSRLYPRIEFDSMIVDNTCMQLVSKPEQFDVMVMPNLYGNIVDNLSAGLVGGAGIVTGQSIGSNFVIFEPGSPHAFQHAFGRQIANPTAMILSCADMLNHLHLKEYGDALRKAVEKVLLEGKIRTRDLGGYASTSDFAYAVIDNFRFIKETVPEKTYEMNRAALFRGIYVLSVDSL
;
A
#
# COMPACT_ATOMS: atom_id res chain seq x y z
N MET A 1 -1.01 -25.86 -9.33
CA MET A 1 -2.11 -24.87 -9.26
C MET A 1 -2.22 -23.98 -10.50
N SER A 2 -1.12 -23.59 -11.17
CA SER A 2 -1.17 -22.74 -12.38
C SER A 2 -2.07 -23.27 -13.51
N ARG A 3 -2.17 -24.60 -13.68
CA ARG A 3 -3.03 -25.25 -14.70
C ARG A 3 -4.52 -24.87 -14.62
N LEU A 4 -5.01 -24.44 -13.45
CA LEU A 4 -6.41 -24.00 -13.28
C LEU A 4 -6.63 -22.55 -13.77
N TYR A 5 -5.57 -21.78 -13.97
CA TYR A 5 -5.61 -20.38 -14.36
C TYR A 5 -4.72 -20.11 -15.60
N PRO A 6 -5.09 -20.64 -16.79
CA PRO A 6 -4.25 -20.59 -17.99
C PRO A 6 -4.05 -19.18 -18.57
N ARG A 7 -4.80 -18.18 -18.09
CA ARG A 7 -4.63 -16.76 -18.48
C ARG A 7 -3.55 -16.04 -17.66
N ILE A 8 -3.03 -16.66 -16.61
CA ILE A 8 -1.99 -16.08 -15.75
C ILE A 8 -0.69 -16.81 -16.07
N GLU A 9 0.30 -16.05 -16.54
CA GLU A 9 1.65 -16.58 -16.73
C GLU A 9 2.25 -16.95 -15.38
N PHE A 10 2.93 -18.10 -15.33
CA PHE A 10 3.55 -18.60 -14.11
C PHE A 10 5.03 -18.79 -14.36
N ASP A 11 5.83 -18.15 -13.50
CA ASP A 11 7.28 -18.33 -13.42
C ASP A 11 7.69 -18.53 -11.96
N SER A 12 8.88 -19.08 -11.75
CA SER A 12 9.45 -19.35 -10.44
C SER A 12 10.91 -18.93 -10.40
N MET A 13 11.30 -18.20 -9.35
CA MET A 13 12.66 -17.72 -9.16
C MET A 13 13.15 -18.05 -7.76
N ILE A 14 14.42 -18.41 -7.64
CA ILE A 14 15.09 -18.58 -6.33
C ILE A 14 15.23 -17.23 -5.62
N VAL A 15 15.00 -17.20 -4.30
CA VAL A 15 14.81 -15.95 -3.53
C VAL A 15 16.03 -15.01 -3.58
N ASP A 16 17.24 -15.57 -3.64
CA ASP A 16 18.49 -14.82 -3.81
C ASP A 16 18.54 -14.08 -5.15
N ASN A 17 18.20 -14.76 -6.26
CA ASN A 17 18.09 -14.12 -7.56
C ASN A 17 16.92 -13.12 -7.58
N THR A 18 15.79 -13.42 -6.94
CA THR A 18 14.66 -12.48 -6.81
C THR A 18 15.10 -11.17 -6.17
N CYS A 19 15.85 -11.23 -5.07
CA CYS A 19 16.40 -10.04 -4.42
C CYS A 19 17.34 -9.25 -5.33
N MET A 20 18.23 -9.93 -6.07
CA MET A 20 19.12 -9.27 -7.05
C MET A 20 18.33 -8.58 -8.16
N GLN A 21 17.29 -9.23 -8.68
CA GLN A 21 16.43 -8.72 -9.74
C GLN A 21 15.54 -7.57 -9.27
N LEU A 22 15.04 -7.60 -8.04
CA LEU A 22 14.24 -6.51 -7.46
C LEU A 22 15.04 -5.21 -7.38
N VAL A 23 16.34 -5.28 -7.06
CA VAL A 23 17.19 -4.10 -7.04
C VAL A 23 17.60 -3.65 -8.44
N SER A 24 17.86 -4.60 -9.34
CA SER A 24 18.41 -4.30 -10.67
C SER A 24 17.35 -3.87 -11.69
N LYS A 25 16.18 -4.52 -11.67
CA LYS A 25 15.11 -4.35 -12.64
C LYS A 25 13.74 -4.74 -12.01
N PRO A 26 13.23 -3.97 -11.04
CA PRO A 26 11.99 -4.30 -10.32
C PRO A 26 10.76 -4.39 -11.22
N GLU A 27 10.70 -3.62 -12.31
CA GLU A 27 9.54 -3.51 -13.20
C GLU A 27 9.21 -4.79 -13.98
N GLN A 28 10.08 -5.81 -13.90
CA GLN A 28 9.79 -7.12 -14.48
C GLN A 28 8.78 -7.94 -13.65
N PHE A 29 8.56 -7.58 -12.39
CA PHE A 29 7.66 -8.29 -11.50
C PHE A 29 6.24 -7.69 -11.52
N ASP A 30 5.24 -8.56 -11.42
CA ASP A 30 3.82 -8.19 -11.30
C ASP A 30 3.28 -8.67 -9.94
N VAL A 31 3.00 -9.97 -9.81
CA VAL A 31 2.56 -10.59 -8.57
C VAL A 31 3.56 -11.66 -8.13
N MET A 32 4.05 -11.55 -6.90
CA MET A 32 4.96 -12.50 -6.28
C MET A 32 4.28 -13.19 -5.11
N VAL A 33 4.28 -14.51 -5.09
CA VAL A 33 3.74 -15.33 -4.00
C VAL A 33 4.85 -16.12 -3.37
N MET A 34 4.96 -16.06 -2.04
CA MET A 34 6.05 -16.72 -1.31
C MET A 34 5.66 -17.12 0.11
N PRO A 35 6.37 -18.10 0.72
CA PRO A 35 6.22 -18.43 2.13
C PRO A 35 6.57 -17.24 3.05
N ASN A 36 6.00 -17.23 4.26
CA ASN A 36 6.15 -16.17 5.28
C ASN A 36 7.54 -15.52 5.34
N LEU A 37 8.58 -16.33 5.57
CA LEU A 37 9.94 -15.84 5.77
C LEU A 37 10.45 -15.03 4.57
N TYR A 38 10.24 -15.53 3.35
CA TYR A 38 10.68 -14.84 2.15
C TYR A 38 9.82 -13.62 1.85
N GLY A 39 8.51 -13.71 2.17
CA GLY A 39 7.57 -12.59 2.11
C GLY A 39 8.10 -11.39 2.88
N ASN A 40 8.41 -11.59 4.16
CA ASN A 40 8.91 -10.52 5.02
C ASN A 40 10.21 -9.88 4.49
N ILE A 41 11.13 -10.68 3.94
CA ILE A 41 12.39 -10.17 3.38
C ILE A 41 12.10 -9.31 2.13
N VAL A 42 11.30 -9.83 1.21
CA VAL A 42 10.98 -9.16 -0.06
C VAL A 42 10.09 -7.94 0.16
N ASP A 43 9.18 -7.96 1.13
CA ASP A 43 8.35 -6.83 1.53
C ASP A 43 9.20 -5.64 1.99
N ASN A 44 10.14 -5.89 2.89
CA ASN A 44 11.02 -4.83 3.39
C ASN A 44 11.97 -4.31 2.31
N LEU A 45 12.49 -5.19 1.43
CA LEU A 45 13.29 -4.78 0.27
C LEU A 45 12.48 -3.88 -0.67
N SER A 46 11.27 -4.30 -1.02
CA SER A 46 10.35 -3.57 -1.90
C SER A 46 9.95 -2.23 -1.29
N ALA A 47 9.71 -2.19 0.02
CA ALA A 47 9.44 -0.95 0.74
C ALA A 47 10.61 0.03 0.63
N GLY A 48 11.85 -0.45 0.76
CA GLY A 48 13.05 0.36 0.55
C GLY A 48 13.13 0.95 -0.86
N LEU A 49 12.72 0.21 -1.90
CA LEU A 49 12.77 0.66 -3.29
C LEU A 49 11.78 1.79 -3.60
N VAL A 50 10.60 1.79 -2.97
CA VAL A 50 9.52 2.75 -3.29
C VAL A 50 9.53 4.02 -2.45
N GLY A 51 10.38 4.12 -1.41
CA GLY A 51 10.49 5.31 -0.56
C GLY A 51 10.43 5.05 0.95
N GLY A 52 10.47 3.78 1.36
CA GLY A 52 10.58 3.35 2.75
C GLY A 52 9.26 2.90 3.38
N ALA A 53 9.36 2.37 4.60
CA ALA A 53 8.23 1.82 5.36
C ALA A 53 7.08 2.82 5.61
N GLY A 54 7.37 4.12 5.62
CA GLY A 54 6.40 5.17 5.95
C GLY A 54 5.26 5.36 4.95
N ILE A 55 5.36 4.77 3.75
CA ILE A 55 4.39 4.98 2.65
C ILE A 55 3.76 3.68 2.11
N VAL A 56 4.26 2.51 2.53
CA VAL A 56 3.79 1.22 2.02
C VAL A 56 2.60 0.72 2.84
N THR A 57 1.56 0.25 2.16
CA THR A 57 0.37 -0.35 2.78
C THR A 57 0.44 -1.87 2.78
N GLY A 58 -0.28 -2.49 3.71
CA GLY A 58 -0.39 -3.94 3.87
C GLY A 58 -1.83 -4.36 4.15
N GLN A 59 -2.16 -5.58 3.72
CA GLN A 59 -3.48 -6.19 3.92
C GLN A 59 -3.30 -7.66 4.30
N SER A 60 -3.85 -8.04 5.45
CA SER A 60 -3.83 -9.40 5.97
C SER A 60 -5.23 -9.99 5.82
N ILE A 61 -5.38 -10.91 4.87
CA ILE A 61 -6.68 -11.50 4.48
C ILE A 61 -6.83 -12.88 5.12
N GLY A 62 -7.79 -13.02 6.02
CA GLY A 62 -8.23 -14.30 6.57
C GLY A 62 -9.55 -14.77 5.94
N SER A 63 -10.01 -15.96 6.32
CA SER A 63 -11.24 -16.55 5.77
C SER A 63 -12.50 -15.73 6.05
N ASN A 64 -12.53 -15.04 7.20
CA ASN A 64 -13.70 -14.34 7.72
C ASN A 64 -13.44 -12.87 8.05
N PHE A 65 -12.20 -12.40 7.89
CA PHE A 65 -11.80 -11.05 8.29
C PHE A 65 -10.68 -10.55 7.39
N VAL A 66 -10.56 -9.23 7.29
CA VAL A 66 -9.44 -8.57 6.62
C VAL A 66 -8.92 -7.47 7.55
N ILE A 67 -7.60 -7.41 7.72
CA ILE A 67 -6.92 -6.40 8.51
C ILE A 67 -6.12 -5.51 7.55
N PHE A 68 -6.26 -4.20 7.70
CA PHE A 68 -5.51 -3.20 6.93
C PHE A 68 -4.50 -2.54 7.87
N GLU A 69 -3.24 -2.56 7.48
CA GLU A 69 -2.12 -2.12 8.32
C GLU A 69 -1.00 -1.51 7.47
N PRO A 70 -0.01 -0.82 8.06
CA PRO A 70 1.21 -0.45 7.33
C PRO A 70 1.97 -1.71 6.86
N GLY A 71 2.47 -1.69 5.63
CA GLY A 71 3.05 -2.89 4.99
C GLY A 71 4.43 -3.30 5.51
N SER A 72 5.10 -2.43 6.27
CA SER A 72 6.35 -2.78 6.96
C SER A 72 6.20 -2.51 8.46
N PRO A 73 6.21 -3.56 9.31
CA PRO A 73 6.00 -3.44 10.75
C PRO A 73 7.19 -2.83 11.51
N HIS A 74 8.31 -2.54 10.83
CA HIS A 74 9.52 -1.95 11.42
C HIS A 74 9.37 -0.47 11.80
N ALA A 75 8.15 -0.01 12.08
CA ALA A 75 7.82 1.38 12.35
C ALA A 75 8.61 1.92 13.56
N PHE A 76 9.54 2.81 13.27
CA PHE A 76 10.03 3.95 14.06
C PHE A 76 9.68 3.95 15.56
N GLN A 77 10.17 2.97 16.34
CA GLN A 77 9.99 2.99 17.81
C GLN A 77 10.48 4.29 18.44
N HIS A 78 11.52 4.90 17.85
CA HIS A 78 12.05 6.20 18.25
C HIS A 78 11.11 7.40 18.03
N ALA A 79 10.00 7.24 17.28
CA ALA A 79 9.02 8.29 17.01
C ALA A 79 7.89 8.34 18.04
N PHE A 80 7.79 7.35 18.94
CA PHE A 80 6.74 7.28 19.95
C PHE A 80 6.70 8.55 20.80
N GLY A 81 5.54 9.22 20.83
CA GLY A 81 5.32 10.45 21.60
C GLY A 81 6.04 11.70 21.09
N ARG A 82 6.64 11.68 19.89
CA ARG A 82 7.49 12.77 19.39
C ARG A 82 6.93 13.55 18.19
N GLN A 83 5.74 13.20 17.69
CA GLN A 83 5.12 13.87 16.52
C GLN A 83 6.00 13.88 15.26
N ILE A 84 6.88 12.88 15.09
CA ILE A 84 7.78 12.76 13.92
C ILE A 84 7.45 11.54 13.03
N ALA A 85 6.39 10.80 13.36
CA ALA A 85 5.97 9.65 12.58
C ALA A 85 5.35 10.10 11.25
N ASN A 86 5.58 9.33 10.19
CA ASN A 86 4.90 9.51 8.91
C ASN A 86 3.55 8.78 8.94
N PRO A 87 2.40 9.48 8.88
CA PRO A 87 1.09 8.83 8.90
C PRO A 87 0.66 8.28 7.53
N THR A 88 1.44 8.49 6.47
CA THR A 88 1.06 8.19 5.08
C THR A 88 0.60 6.75 4.89
N ALA A 89 1.43 5.76 5.28
CA ALA A 89 1.09 4.34 5.15
C ALA A 89 -0.25 4.01 5.83
N MET A 90 -0.48 4.49 7.05
CA MET A 90 -1.71 4.22 7.77
C MET A 90 -2.93 4.85 7.09
N ILE A 91 -2.81 6.10 6.62
CA ILE A 91 -3.90 6.78 5.90
C ILE A 91 -4.24 6.06 4.60
N LEU A 92 -3.23 5.59 3.86
CA LEU A 92 -3.43 4.83 2.63
C LEU A 92 -4.04 3.45 2.92
N SER A 93 -3.65 2.76 3.99
CA SER A 93 -4.29 1.50 4.42
C SER A 93 -5.75 1.72 4.79
N CYS A 94 -6.11 2.86 5.41
CA CYS A 94 -7.50 3.23 5.62
C CYS A 94 -8.25 3.48 4.28
N ALA A 95 -7.61 4.07 3.27
CA ALA A 95 -8.20 4.22 1.95
C ALA A 95 -8.47 2.86 1.29
N ASP A 96 -7.56 1.91 1.43
CA ASP A 96 -7.72 0.53 0.95
C ASP A 96 -8.87 -0.19 1.69
N MET A 97 -9.00 0.02 3.00
CA MET A 97 -10.11 -0.47 3.81
C MET A 97 -11.45 0.09 3.32
N LEU A 98 -11.54 1.39 3.05
CA LEU A 98 -12.76 2.01 2.51
C LEU A 98 -13.16 1.39 1.17
N ASN A 99 -12.17 1.13 0.30
CA ASN A 99 -12.41 0.43 -0.97
C ASN A 99 -12.94 -0.99 -0.75
N HIS A 100 -12.41 -1.72 0.25
CA HIS A 100 -12.90 -3.05 0.63
C HIS A 100 -14.34 -3.02 1.15
N LEU A 101 -14.73 -1.96 1.86
CA LEU A 101 -16.10 -1.73 2.35
C LEU A 101 -17.07 -1.19 1.28
N HIS A 102 -16.67 -1.19 0.01
CA HIS A 102 -17.44 -0.62 -1.12
C HIS A 102 -17.68 0.90 -1.02
N LEU A 103 -16.88 1.61 -0.23
CA LEU A 103 -16.89 3.07 -0.08
C LEU A 103 -15.84 3.72 -0.97
N LYS A 104 -15.83 3.35 -2.26
CA LYS A 104 -14.77 3.68 -3.21
C LYS A 104 -14.55 5.20 -3.37
N GLU A 105 -15.62 5.98 -3.36
CA GLU A 105 -15.54 7.44 -3.47
C GLU A 105 -14.72 8.06 -2.34
N TYR A 106 -14.89 7.54 -1.11
CA TYR A 106 -14.16 8.01 0.06
C TYR A 106 -12.69 7.54 0.02
N GLY A 107 -12.46 6.27 -0.34
CA GLY A 107 -11.11 5.72 -0.49
C GLY A 107 -10.30 6.47 -1.55
N ASP A 108 -10.88 6.70 -2.73
CA ASP A 108 -10.25 7.43 -3.82
C ASP A 108 -9.98 8.89 -3.46
N ALA A 109 -10.94 9.57 -2.80
CA ALA A 109 -10.75 10.96 -2.37
C ALA A 109 -9.61 11.09 -1.34
N LEU A 110 -9.53 10.15 -0.40
CA LEU A 110 -8.48 10.12 0.61
C LEU A 110 -7.10 9.86 -0.02
N ARG A 111 -7.02 8.85 -0.90
CA ARG A 111 -5.78 8.52 -1.63
C ARG A 111 -5.29 9.69 -2.48
N LYS A 112 -6.18 10.34 -3.24
CA LYS A 112 -5.85 11.53 -4.04
C LYS A 112 -5.36 12.70 -3.18
N ALA A 113 -5.93 12.90 -2.00
CA ALA A 113 -5.49 13.95 -1.08
C ALA A 113 -4.05 13.72 -0.61
N VAL A 114 -3.72 12.48 -0.23
CA VAL A 114 -2.35 12.07 0.15
C VAL A 114 -1.38 12.23 -1.02
N GLU A 115 -1.73 11.72 -2.20
CA GLU A 115 -0.91 11.84 -3.41
C GLU A 115 -0.62 13.30 -3.75
N LYS A 116 -1.62 14.17 -3.63
CA LYS A 116 -1.45 15.61 -3.88
C LYS A 116 -0.45 16.25 -2.93
N VAL A 117 -0.54 15.96 -1.62
CA VAL A 117 0.40 16.48 -0.61
C VAL A 117 1.83 16.01 -0.91
N LEU A 118 2.00 14.73 -1.24
CA LEU A 118 3.31 14.15 -1.58
C LEU A 118 3.92 14.76 -2.85
N LEU A 119 3.10 14.92 -3.90
CA LEU A 119 3.51 15.49 -5.20
C LEU A 119 3.86 16.98 -5.09
N GLU A 120 3.10 17.76 -4.31
CA GLU A 120 3.43 19.17 -4.05
C GLU A 120 4.75 19.30 -3.28
N GLY A 121 5.08 18.33 -2.44
CA GLY A 121 6.39 18.20 -1.79
C GLY A 121 6.72 19.25 -0.74
N LYS A 122 5.78 20.15 -0.41
CA LYS A 122 5.98 21.23 0.59
C LYS A 122 5.99 20.71 2.02
N ILE A 123 5.11 19.75 2.33
CA ILE A 123 4.96 19.16 3.66
C ILE A 123 5.47 17.72 3.59
N ARG A 124 6.65 17.49 4.17
CA ARG A 124 7.32 16.19 4.19
C ARG A 124 7.78 15.86 5.60
N THR A 125 7.48 14.66 6.05
CA THR A 125 7.99 14.10 7.30
C THR A 125 9.47 13.74 7.17
N ARG A 126 10.10 13.40 8.29
CA ARG A 126 11.55 13.26 8.39
C ARG A 126 12.13 12.11 7.56
N ASP A 127 11.39 11.01 7.47
CA ASP A 127 11.69 9.85 6.62
C ASP A 127 11.64 10.18 5.11
N LEU A 128 10.81 11.16 4.73
CA LEU A 128 10.74 11.71 3.37
C LEU A 128 11.69 12.90 3.14
N GLY A 129 12.63 13.13 4.05
CA GLY A 129 13.64 14.19 3.96
C GLY A 129 13.17 15.59 4.33
N GLY A 130 12.01 15.74 4.99
CA GLY A 130 11.51 17.03 5.47
C GLY A 130 11.57 17.21 6.99
N TYR A 131 10.88 18.24 7.47
CA TYR A 131 10.83 18.62 8.89
C TYR A 131 9.40 18.76 9.42
N ALA A 132 8.39 18.41 8.62
CA ALA A 132 7.00 18.47 9.03
C ALA A 132 6.72 17.45 10.14
N SER A 133 5.87 17.83 11.10
CA SER A 133 5.38 16.91 12.12
C SER A 133 4.31 15.97 11.56
N THR A 134 3.98 14.93 12.31
CA THR A 134 2.86 14.03 12.03
C THR A 134 1.55 14.80 11.84
N SER A 135 1.30 15.79 12.70
CA SER A 135 0.10 16.63 12.64
C SER A 135 0.10 17.55 11.42
N ASP A 136 1.24 18.19 11.07
CA ASP A 136 1.32 19.05 9.89
C ASP A 136 0.96 18.28 8.62
N PHE A 137 1.49 17.06 8.49
CA PHE A 137 1.17 16.20 7.35
C PHE A 137 -0.32 15.81 7.34
N ALA A 138 -0.87 15.40 8.49
CA ALA A 138 -2.29 15.06 8.59
C ALA A 138 -3.21 16.23 8.23
N TYR A 139 -2.91 17.46 8.70
CA TYR A 139 -3.66 18.66 8.34
C TYR A 139 -3.55 18.99 6.85
N ALA A 140 -2.37 18.85 6.25
CA ALA A 140 -2.21 19.05 4.81
C ALA A 140 -3.06 18.07 3.99
N VAL A 141 -3.22 16.82 4.46
CA VAL A 141 -4.11 15.84 3.83
C VAL A 141 -5.56 16.25 3.99
N ILE A 142 -5.99 16.69 5.18
CA ILE A 142 -7.35 17.18 5.44
C ILE A 142 -7.67 18.39 4.54
N ASP A 143 -6.75 19.34 4.40
CA ASP A 143 -6.92 20.54 3.58
C ASP A 143 -7.07 20.21 2.09
N ASN A 144 -6.48 19.12 1.64
CA ASN A 144 -6.58 18.61 0.27
C ASN A 144 -7.69 17.59 0.07
N PHE A 145 -8.34 17.14 1.14
CA PHE A 145 -9.49 16.25 1.05
C PHE A 145 -10.67 17.01 0.44
N ARG A 146 -11.10 16.57 -0.74
CA ARG A 146 -12.23 17.14 -1.49
C ARG A 146 -13.19 16.02 -1.82
N PHE A 147 -14.33 16.04 -1.15
CA PHE A 147 -15.43 15.16 -1.47
C PHE A 147 -16.39 15.89 -2.40
N ILE A 148 -16.38 15.52 -3.69
CA ILE A 148 -17.41 15.96 -4.63
C ILE A 148 -18.53 14.93 -4.54
N LYS A 149 -19.66 15.31 -3.96
CA LYS A 149 -20.87 14.50 -3.94
C LYS A 149 -21.52 14.62 -5.32
N GLU A 150 -21.07 13.83 -6.30
CA GLU A 150 -21.91 13.61 -7.48
C GLU A 150 -23.13 12.81 -7.00
N THR A 151 -24.34 13.34 -7.21
CA THR A 151 -25.58 12.60 -6.98
C THR A 151 -25.62 11.39 -7.91
N VAL A 152 -25.23 10.22 -7.41
CA VAL A 152 -25.29 8.97 -8.17
C VAL A 152 -26.75 8.46 -8.18
N PRO A 153 -27.40 8.31 -9.35
CA PRO A 153 -28.68 7.62 -9.45
C PRO A 153 -28.50 6.13 -9.14
N GLU A 154 -29.45 5.51 -8.45
CA GLU A 154 -29.48 4.08 -8.12
C GLU A 154 -29.06 3.23 -9.33
N LYS A 155 -27.84 2.68 -9.30
CA LYS A 155 -27.44 1.60 -10.19
C LYS A 155 -26.82 0.48 -9.41
N THR A 156 -27.39 -0.70 -9.65
CA THR A 156 -26.97 -2.01 -9.16
C THR A 156 -25.47 -2.22 -9.36
N TYR A 157 -24.77 -2.51 -8.26
CA TYR A 157 -23.36 -2.85 -8.28
C TYR A 157 -23.17 -4.19 -9.01
N GLU A 158 -22.74 -4.14 -10.28
CA GLU A 158 -22.03 -5.27 -10.87
C GLU A 158 -20.59 -5.29 -10.37
N MET A 159 -20.20 -6.44 -9.86
CA MET A 159 -18.90 -6.73 -9.26
C MET A 159 -17.83 -6.76 -10.37
N ASN A 160 -17.32 -5.60 -10.76
CA ASN A 160 -16.20 -5.51 -11.70
C ASN A 160 -14.90 -5.95 -11.02
N ARG A 161 -14.49 -7.19 -11.31
CA ARG A 161 -13.14 -7.71 -11.03
C ARG A 161 -12.13 -7.02 -11.95
N ALA A 162 -11.54 -5.91 -11.51
CA ALA A 162 -10.18 -5.46 -11.87
C ALA A 162 -9.97 -4.01 -11.38
N ALA A 163 -9.56 -3.84 -10.13
CA ALA A 163 -8.74 -2.68 -9.78
C ALA A 163 -7.29 -3.06 -10.08
N LEU A 164 -6.88 -2.90 -11.35
CA LEU A 164 -5.50 -3.06 -11.80
C LEU A 164 -4.69 -1.88 -11.28
N PHE A 165 -4.15 -2.03 -10.08
CA PHE A 165 -3.03 -1.23 -9.65
C PHE A 165 -1.78 -1.73 -10.37
N ARG A 166 -1.06 -0.82 -11.02
CA ARG A 166 0.28 -1.11 -11.53
C ARG A 166 1.26 -0.97 -10.38
N GLY A 167 1.66 -2.10 -9.81
CA GLY A 167 2.63 -2.17 -8.71
C GLY A 167 3.03 -3.62 -8.47
N ILE A 168 4.21 -3.82 -7.90
CA ILE A 168 4.66 -5.14 -7.50
C ILE A 168 3.86 -5.56 -6.26
N TYR A 169 3.12 -6.66 -6.37
CA TYR A 169 2.35 -7.23 -5.27
C TYR A 169 3.11 -8.38 -4.65
N VAL A 170 3.44 -8.25 -3.36
CA VAL A 170 4.05 -9.32 -2.59
C VAL A 170 2.98 -9.97 -1.72
N LEU A 171 2.77 -11.27 -1.91
CA LEU A 171 1.83 -12.08 -1.14
C LEU A 171 2.61 -13.06 -0.29
N SER A 172 2.71 -12.74 0.99
CA SER A 172 3.24 -13.63 2.02
C SER A 172 2.14 -14.58 2.49
N VAL A 173 2.36 -15.89 2.32
CA VAL A 173 1.38 -16.91 2.72
C VAL A 173 1.81 -17.55 4.03
N ASP A 174 0.97 -17.36 5.04
CA ASP A 174 1.08 -18.02 6.33
C ASP A 174 0.27 -19.31 6.29
N SER A 175 0.95 -20.44 6.50
CA SER A 175 0.26 -21.69 6.83
C SER A 175 -0.25 -21.59 8.26
N LEU A 176 -1.53 -21.26 8.43
CA LEU A 176 -2.27 -21.52 9.67
C LEU A 176 -2.52 -23.02 9.85
#